data_AF-A0A1X1KPF3-F1
#
_entry.id   AF-A0A1X1KPF3-F1
#
_cell.length_a   1.000
_cell.length_b   1.000
_cell.length_c   1.000
_cell.angle_alpha   90.00
_cell.angle_beta   90.00
_cell.angle_gamma   90.00
#
_symmetry.space_group_name_H-M   'P 1'
#
loop_
_entity.id
_entity.type
_entity.pdbx_description
1 polymer ?
#
loop_
_entity_poly.entity_id
_entity_poly.type
_entity_poly.pdbx_seq_one_letter_code
_entity_poly.pdbx_strand_id
1 'polypeptide(L)' 'MYSYIEDIRLHSEFAHIIIIGSDIDYDKLFRSHYRIFGVVDTTRNYSLQSIRQEIHSYLDGIYNKLK' A
#
# COMPACT_ATOMS: atom_id res chain seq x y z
N MET A 1 4.66 6.56 -9.73
CA MET A 1 3.91 6.00 -8.58
C MET A 1 2.62 6.78 -8.32
N TYR A 2 2.68 8.07 -8.02
CA TYR A 2 1.49 8.86 -7.68
C TYR A 2 0.41 8.98 -8.78
N SER A 3 0.83 9.14 -10.04
CA SER A 3 -0.11 9.11 -11.18
C SER A 3 -0.92 7.81 -11.26
N TYR A 4 -0.33 6.67 -10.91
CA TYR A 4 -1.05 5.40 -10.88
C TYR A 4 -2.07 5.33 -9.75
N ILE A 5 -1.79 5.97 -8.60
CA ILE A 5 -2.76 6.05 -7.50
C ILE A 5 -3.96 6.90 -7.92
N GLU A 6 -3.70 8.03 -8.59
CA GLU A 6 -4.75 8.88 -9.17
C GLU A 6 -5.57 8.12 -10.20
N ASP A 7 -4.94 7.43 -11.14
CA ASP A 7 -5.61 6.62 -12.15
C ASP A 7 -6.49 5.53 -11.52
N ILE A 8 -5.98 4.81 -10.50
CA ILE A 8 -6.77 3.81 -9.77
C ILE A 8 -7.97 4.47 -9.10
N ARG A 9 -7.81 5.66 -8.50
CA ARG A 9 -8.89 6.37 -7.81
C ARG A 9 -9.94 6.90 -8.78
N LEU A 10 -9.55 7.31 -9.98
CA LEU A 10 -10.47 7.72 -11.04
C LEU A 10 -11.36 6.56 -11.51
N HIS A 11 -10.83 5.34 -11.54
CA HIS A 11 -11.57 4.15 -12.03
C HIS A 11 -12.18 3.29 -10.90
N SER A 12 -11.69 3.44 -9.67
CA SER A 12 -12.09 2.67 -8.50
C SER A 12 -11.88 3.48 -7.22
N GLU A 13 -12.86 4.35 -6.94
CA GLU A 13 -12.86 5.26 -5.79
C GLU A 13 -12.58 4.53 -4.47
N PHE A 14 -13.16 3.34 -4.28
CA PHE A 14 -13.10 2.57 -3.04
C PHE A 14 -12.07 1.43 -3.01
N ALA A 15 -11.19 1.32 -4.01
CA ALA A 15 -10.17 0.27 -4.02
C ALA A 15 -9.27 0.33 -2.77
N HIS A 16 -8.99 -0.81 -2.13
CA HIS A 16 -7.92 -0.89 -1.13
C HIS A 16 -6.58 -0.95 -1.86
N ILE A 17 -5.72 0.05 -1.66
CA ILE A 17 -4.42 0.16 -2.34
C ILE A 17 -3.31 -0.20 -1.37
N ILE A 18 -2.51 -1.20 -1.71
CA ILE A 18 -1.24 -1.51 -1.04
C ILE A 18 -0.12 -1.14 -2.01
N ILE A 19 0.80 -0.27 -1.60
CA ILE A 19 1.98 0.11 -2.39
C ILE A 19 3.12 -0.79 -1.99
N ILE A 20 3.85 -1.34 -2.96
CA ILE A 20 5.06 -2.14 -2.73
C ILE A 20 6.18 -1.54 -3.56
N GLY A 21 7.27 -1.13 -2.93
CA GLY A 21 8.40 -0.50 -3.63
C GLY A 21 9.53 -0.08 -2.71
N SER A 22 10.65 0.34 -3.30
CA SER A 22 11.79 0.92 -2.58
C SER A 22 11.82 2.44 -2.70
N ASP A 23 12.56 3.08 -1.81
CA ASP A 23 12.83 4.53 -1.79
C ASP A 23 11.55 5.37 -1.80
N ILE A 24 10.56 4.94 -1.01
CA ILE A 24 9.26 5.57 -0.93
C ILE A 24 9.39 6.93 -0.21
N ASP A 25 8.99 7.99 -0.91
CA ASP A 25 8.89 9.34 -0.35
C ASP A 25 7.61 9.45 0.50
N TYR A 26 7.72 9.11 1.78
CA TYR A 26 6.60 9.18 2.72
C TYR A 26 6.06 10.59 2.93
N ASP A 27 6.90 11.62 2.85
CA ASP A 27 6.47 13.00 3.02
C ASP A 27 5.54 13.41 1.88
N LYS A 28 5.90 13.07 0.64
CA LYS A 28 5.06 13.34 -0.53
C LYS A 28 3.81 12.48 -0.54
N LEU A 29 3.89 11.21 -0.12
CA LEU A 29 2.73 10.33 0.03
C LEU A 29 1.74 10.84 1.08
N PHE A 30 2.25 11.35 2.21
CA PHE A 30 1.41 11.93 3.25
C PHE A 30 0.76 13.23 2.79
N ARG A 31 1.54 14.17 2.22
CA ARG A 31 1.05 15.48 1.75
C ARG A 31 0.01 15.39 0.64
N SER A 32 0.06 14.34 -0.16
CA SER A 32 -0.91 14.12 -1.25
C SER A 32 -2.28 13.62 -0.76
N HIS A 33 -2.42 13.25 0.51
CA HIS A 33 -3.67 12.78 1.12
C HIS A 33 -4.34 11.64 0.35
N TYR A 34 -3.56 10.84 -0.39
CA TYR A 34 -4.12 9.67 -1.07
C TYR A 34 -4.60 8.68 -0.03
N ARG A 35 -5.84 8.21 -0.20
CA ARG A 35 -6.35 7.08 0.57
C ARG A 35 -5.59 5.83 0.17
N ILE A 36 -4.66 5.38 0.99
CA ILE A 36 -3.93 4.13 0.81
C ILE A 36 -4.18 3.23 2.02
N PHE A 37 -4.19 1.92 1.79
CA PHE A 37 -4.42 0.94 2.85
C PHE A 37 -3.11 0.51 3.52
N GLY A 38 -2.05 0.37 2.73
CA GLY A 38 -0.76 -0.08 3.25
C GLY A 38 0.41 0.29 2.34
N VAL A 39 1.59 0.27 2.93
CA VAL A 39 2.88 0.44 2.24
C VAL A 39 3.80 -0.70 2.70
N VAL A 40 4.39 -1.40 1.74
CA VAL A 40 5.45 -2.40 1.93
C VAL A 40 6.71 -1.80 1.34
N ASP A 41 7.59 -1.34 2.21
CA ASP A 41 8.81 -0.64 1.84
C ASP A 41 9.99 -1.61 1.76
N THR A 42 10.46 -1.84 0.55
CA THR A 42 11.50 -2.81 0.27
C THR A 42 12.91 -2.23 0.33
N THR A 43 13.08 -0.95 0.70
CA THR A 43 14.39 -0.27 0.78
C THR A 43 15.39 -1.00 1.68
N ARG A 44 14.91 -1.53 2.81
CA ARG A 44 15.75 -2.23 3.80
C ARG A 44 15.56 -3.75 3.79
N ASN A 45 14.47 -4.25 3.20
CA ASN A 45 14.16 -5.67 3.19
C ASN A 45 13.40 -6.05 1.90
N TYR A 46 14.08 -6.75 0.99
CA TYR A 46 13.54 -7.21 -0.29
C TYR A 46 13.22 -8.71 -0.30
N SER A 47 13.22 -9.36 0.87
CA SER A 47 12.87 -10.78 0.96
C SER A 47 11.42 -10.99 0.56
N LEU A 48 11.19 -11.89 -0.41
CA LEU A 48 9.84 -12.29 -0.81
C LEU A 48 9.01 -12.81 0.38
N GLN A 49 9.66 -13.49 1.33
CA GLN A 49 8.98 -13.98 2.53
C GLN A 49 8.45 -12.81 3.39
N SER A 50 9.28 -11.79 3.60
CA SER A 50 8.88 -10.60 4.37
C SER A 50 7.78 -9.81 3.67
N ILE A 51 7.92 -9.59 2.35
CA ILE A 51 6.89 -8.94 1.54
C ILE A 51 5.55 -9.68 1.64
N ARG A 52 5.57 -11.03 1.53
CA ARG A 52 4.36 -11.85 1.68
C ARG A 52 3.73 -11.70 3.06
N GLN A 53 4.52 -11.70 4.13
CA GLN A 53 4.02 -11.54 5.49
C GLN A 53 3.35 -10.17 5.72
N GLU A 54 3.92 -9.10 5.19
CA GLU A 54 3.32 -7.77 5.28
C GLU A 54 2.01 -7.69 4.49
N ILE A 55 1.98 -8.21 3.25
CA ILE A 55 0.74 -8.28 2.45
C ILE A 55 -0.34 -9.06 3.21
N HIS A 56 -0.01 -10.23 3.77
CA HIS A 56 -0.97 -11.02 4.55
C HIS A 56 -1.48 -10.24 5.77
N SER A 57 -0.61 -9.53 6.47
CA SER A 57 -0.99 -8.70 7.62
C SER A 57 -1.97 -7.58 7.23
N TYR A 58 -1.75 -6.95 6.06
CA TYR A 58 -2.70 -5.98 5.51
C TYR A 58 -4.03 -6.66 5.13
N LEU A 59 -4.02 -7.79 4.42
CA LEU A 59 -5.24 -8.50 4.04
C LEU A 59 -6.05 -8.95 5.26
N ASP A 60 -5.39 -9.42 6.32
CA ASP A 60 -6.04 -9.75 7.60
C ASP A 60 -6.72 -8.51 8.20
N GLY A 61 -6.05 -7.35 8.16
CA GLY A 61 -6.63 -6.09 8.60
C GLY A 61 -7.85 -5.61 7.79
N ILE A 62 -7.98 -6.00 6.52
CA ILE A 62 -9.15 -5.69 5.68
C ILE A 62 -10.27 -6.69 5.94
N TYR A 63 -9.97 -7.98 5.85
CA TYR A 63 -10.97 -9.04 5.67
C TYR A 63 -11.24 -9.85 6.93
N ASN A 64 -10.34 -9.82 7.92
CA ASN A 64 -10.48 -10.57 9.17
C ASN A 64 -10.93 -9.70 10.37
N LYS A 65 -11.30 -8.43 10.14
CA LYS A 65 -11.97 -7.57 11.15
C LYS A 65 -13.44 -7.91 11.44
N LEU A 66 -13.97 -8.99 10.85
CA LEU A 66 -15.36 -9.43 10.96
C LEU A 66 -15.56 -10.72 11.79
N LYS A 67 -14.63 -11.04 12.70
CA LYS A 67 -14.84 -12.07 13.72
C LYS A 67 -15.04 -11.46 15.09
#